data_AF-A0A9E5MRP6-F1
#
_entry.id   AF-A0A9E5MRP6-F1
#
_cell.length_a   1.000
_cell.length_b   1.000
_cell.length_c   1.000
_cell.angle_alpha   90.00
_cell.angle_beta   90.00
_cell.angle_gamma   90.00
#
_symmetry.space_group_name_H-M   'P 1'
#
loop_
_entity.id
_entity.type
_entity.pdbx_description
1 polymer ?
#
loop_
_entity_poly.entity_id
_entity_poly.type
_entity_poly.pdbx_seq_one_letter_code
_entity_poly.pdbx_strand_id
1 'polypeptide(L)'
;VNPDRKIKVQTNNIESLADREIDRLIDQYRTVETEEELVATAHLLEEKLREHASFVPGFIQGYERSAHWRWVRFPESFSERDMRYVYEYQQFWIDEQA
;
A
#
# COMPACT_ATOMS: atom_id res chain seq x y z
N VAL A 1 -6.52 16.30 -14.32
CA VAL A 1 -8.01 16.27 -14.32
C VAL A 1 -8.52 15.78 -15.68
N ASN A 2 -9.48 14.84 -15.71
CA ASN A 2 -10.19 14.41 -16.92
C ASN A 2 -11.25 15.45 -17.29
N PRO A 3 -10.99 16.36 -18.25
CA PRO A 3 -11.82 17.54 -18.48
C PRO A 3 -13.23 17.18 -18.99
N ASP A 4 -13.34 16.08 -19.73
CA ASP A 4 -14.60 15.61 -20.33
C ASP A 4 -15.42 14.73 -19.38
N ARG A 5 -14.88 14.39 -18.20
CA ARG A 5 -15.48 13.46 -17.21
C ARG A 5 -16.00 12.15 -17.81
N LYS A 6 -15.39 11.68 -18.90
CA LYS A 6 -15.72 10.37 -19.50
C LYS A 6 -15.09 9.26 -18.70
N ILE A 7 -15.82 8.18 -18.46
CA ILE A 7 -15.28 6.98 -17.80
C ILE A 7 -14.09 6.48 -18.63
N LYS A 8 -12.94 6.36 -17.98
CA LYS A 8 -11.74 5.78 -18.59
C LYS A 8 -11.82 4.26 -18.42
N VAL A 9 -11.73 3.52 -19.52
CA VAL A 9 -11.62 2.05 -19.48
C VAL A 9 -10.18 1.64 -19.15
N GLN A 10 -9.99 0.40 -18.67
CA GLN A 10 -8.68 -0.17 -18.32
C GLN A 10 -7.88 0.70 -17.32
N THR A 11 -8.49 0.96 -16.17
CA THR A 11 -7.91 1.72 -15.04
C THR A 11 -8.06 0.92 -13.75
N ASN A 12 -7.24 1.23 -12.74
CA ASN A 12 -7.34 0.64 -11.40
C ASN A 12 -8.41 1.32 -10.51
N ASN A 13 -9.02 2.41 -10.98
CA ASN A 13 -10.19 3.02 -10.31
C ASN A 13 -11.46 2.20 -10.60
N ILE A 14 -11.64 1.10 -9.86
CA ILE A 14 -12.78 0.18 -10.01
C ILE A 14 -14.09 0.83 -9.58
N GLU A 15 -14.03 1.76 -8.63
CA GLU A 15 -15.18 2.50 -8.09
C GLU A 15 -15.72 3.57 -9.07
N SER A 16 -15.01 3.82 -10.18
CA SER A 16 -15.28 4.94 -11.09
C SER A 16 -15.39 6.29 -10.37
N LEU A 17 -14.64 6.44 -9.27
CA LEU A 17 -14.65 7.60 -8.40
C LEU A 17 -14.18 8.85 -9.15
N ALA A 18 -14.92 9.95 -9.04
CA ALA A 18 -14.62 11.22 -9.68
C ALA A 18 -15.10 12.41 -8.84
N ASP A 19 -14.39 12.67 -7.74
CA ASP A 19 -14.67 13.76 -6.80
C ASP A 19 -13.56 14.83 -6.83
N ARG A 20 -13.95 16.11 -6.92
CA ARG A 20 -12.99 17.23 -7.07
C ARG A 20 -12.18 17.48 -5.80
N GLU A 21 -12.78 17.27 -4.64
CA GLU A 21 -12.10 17.47 -3.36
C GLU A 21 -11.08 16.34 -3.15
N ILE A 22 -11.47 15.09 -3.42
CA ILE A 22 -10.55 13.95 -3.38
C ILE A 22 -9.40 14.13 -4.39
N ASP A 23 -9.69 14.54 -5.62
CA ASP A 23 -8.66 14.86 -6.63
C ASP A 23 -7.66 15.91 -6.11
N ARG A 24 -8.16 16.99 -5.49
CA ARG A 24 -7.32 18.05 -4.92
C ARG A 24 -6.44 17.53 -3.78
N LEU A 25 -7.00 16.69 -2.91
CA LEU A 25 -6.26 16.09 -1.80
C LEU A 25 -5.20 15.10 -2.28
N ILE A 26 -5.45 14.33 -3.34
CA ILE A 26 -4.45 13.46 -3.98
C ILE A 26 -3.28 14.29 -4.52
N ASP A 27 -3.57 15.41 -5.20
CA ASP A 27 -2.52 16.28 -5.71
C ASP A 27 -1.72 16.92 -4.57
N GLN A 28 -2.37 17.34 -3.48
CA GLN A 28 -1.70 17.83 -2.28
C GLN A 28 -0.82 16.75 -1.65
N TYR A 29 -1.32 15.52 -1.48
CA TYR A 29 -0.57 14.40 -0.89
C TYR A 29 0.76 14.15 -1.61
N ARG A 30 0.81 14.37 -2.94
CA ARG A 30 2.02 14.20 -3.74
C ARG A 30 3.06 15.31 -3.56
N THR A 31 2.67 16.47 -3.06
CA THR A 31 3.54 17.66 -2.94
C THR A 31 3.94 17.98 -1.51
N VAL A 32 3.45 17.23 -0.52
CA VAL A 32 3.79 17.42 0.90
C VAL A 32 5.28 17.15 1.13
N GLU A 33 5.91 17.98 1.98
CA GLU A 33 7.35 17.91 2.28
C GLU A 33 7.67 17.26 3.64
N THR A 34 6.71 17.24 4.57
CA THR A 34 6.92 16.71 5.93
C THR A 34 6.11 15.44 6.17
N GLU A 35 6.63 14.55 7.03
CA GLU A 35 5.95 13.31 7.38
C GLU A 35 4.63 13.57 8.11
N GLU A 36 4.60 14.58 8.99
CA GLU A 36 3.42 14.96 9.75
C GLU A 36 2.28 15.42 8.83
N GLU A 37 2.58 16.26 7.85
CA GLU A 37 1.60 16.71 6.86
C GLU A 37 1.17 15.57 5.94
N LEU A 38 2.06 14.61 5.65
CA LEU A 38 1.78 13.48 4.77
C LEU A 38 0.73 12.58 5.44
N VAL A 39 0.97 12.24 6.71
CA VAL A 39 0.04 11.46 7.55
C VAL A 39 -1.29 12.19 7.71
N ALA A 40 -1.26 13.50 8.00
CA ALA A 40 -2.50 14.29 8.13
C ALA A 40 -3.32 14.31 6.84
N THR A 41 -2.66 14.45 5.68
CA THR A 41 -3.32 14.45 4.36
C THR A 41 -3.87 13.06 4.02
N ALA A 42 -3.15 11.97 4.38
CA ALA A 42 -3.62 10.60 4.22
C ALA A 42 -4.91 10.34 5.02
N HIS A 43 -4.93 10.70 6.30
CA HIS A 43 -6.12 10.53 7.14
C HIS A 43 -7.34 11.28 6.60
N LEU A 44 -7.13 12.50 6.09
CA LEU A 44 -8.21 13.28 5.48
C LEU A 44 -8.74 12.63 4.19
N LEU A 45 -7.86 12.06 3.36
CA LEU A 45 -8.24 11.29 2.18
C LEU A 45 -9.08 10.07 2.57
N GLU A 46 -8.64 9.30 3.55
CA GLU A 46 -9.36 8.12 4.05
C GLU A 46 -10.73 8.47 4.62
N GLU A 47 -10.84 9.60 5.34
CA GLU A 47 -12.12 10.09 5.85
C GLU A 47 -13.10 10.40 4.71
N LYS A 48 -12.64 11.09 3.66
CA LYS A 48 -13.46 11.41 2.49
C LYS A 48 -13.89 10.17 1.72
N LEU A 49 -12.99 9.19 1.57
CA LEU A 49 -13.33 7.90 0.93
C LEU A 49 -14.36 7.12 1.75
N ARG A 50 -14.23 7.11 3.08
CA ARG A 50 -15.21 6.51 4.00
C ARG A 50 -16.57 7.19 3.89
N GLU A 51 -16.62 8.52 3.82
CA GLU A 51 -17.86 9.29 3.66
C GLU A 51 -18.52 9.04 2.29
N HIS A 52 -17.72 8.93 1.23
CA HIS A 52 -18.21 8.64 -0.12
C HIS A 52 -18.83 7.22 -0.21
N ALA A 53 -18.39 6.29 0.63
CA ALA A 53 -18.95 4.95 0.79
C ALA A 53 -18.99 4.11 -0.52
N SER A 54 -18.03 4.33 -1.42
CA SER A 54 -17.90 3.57 -2.68
C SER A 54 -17.20 2.22 -2.51
N PHE A 55 -16.56 1.99 -1.36
CA PHE A 55 -15.90 0.73 -1.01
C PHE A 55 -16.27 0.27 0.40
N VAL A 56 -16.45 -1.04 0.57
CA VAL A 56 -16.68 -1.68 1.87
C VAL A 56 -15.47 -2.59 2.18
N PRO A 57 -14.63 -2.24 3.16
CA PRO A 57 -13.48 -3.06 3.52
C PRO A 57 -13.91 -4.45 4.01
N GLY A 58 -13.20 -5.49 3.55
CA GLY A 58 -13.37 -6.86 4.02
C GLY A 58 -12.52 -7.14 5.26
N PHE A 59 -11.36 -7.78 5.07
CA PHE A 59 -10.39 -8.05 6.12
C PHE A 59 -8.97 -7.72 5.66
N ILE A 60 -8.08 -7.49 6.61
CA ILE A 60 -6.65 -7.32 6.40
C ILE A 60 -5.94 -8.49 7.07
N GLN A 61 -4.99 -9.11 6.39
CA GLN A 61 -4.15 -10.15 6.97
C GLN A 61 -2.93 -9.51 7.64
N GLY A 62 -2.86 -9.60 8.98
CA GLY A 62 -1.79 -9.00 9.79
C GLY A 62 -0.56 -9.87 10.03
N TYR A 63 -0.37 -10.93 9.24
CA TYR A 63 0.78 -11.82 9.32
C TYR A 63 1.11 -12.35 7.92
N GLU A 64 2.38 -12.60 7.64
CA GLU A 64 2.76 -13.40 6.48
C GLU A 64 2.90 -14.87 6.88
N ARG A 65 2.81 -15.77 5.89
CA ARG A 65 3.13 -17.18 6.09
C ARG A 65 4.20 -17.56 5.08
N SER A 66 5.33 -18.02 5.60
CA SER A 66 6.45 -18.46 4.78
C SER A 66 6.87 -19.86 5.18
N ALA A 67 7.28 -20.65 4.20
CA ALA A 67 7.91 -21.94 4.41
C ALA A 67 9.22 -21.95 3.64
N HIS A 68 10.27 -22.45 4.28
CA HIS A 68 11.59 -22.55 3.69
C HIS A 68 12.20 -23.90 4.03
N TRP A 69 13.16 -24.34 3.20
CA TRP A 69 13.91 -25.53 3.53
C TRP A 69 14.81 -25.30 4.75
N ARG A 70 15.14 -26.38 5.48
CA ARG A 70 15.99 -26.30 6.68
C ARG A 70 17.37 -25.69 6.41
N TRP A 71 17.88 -25.90 5.20
CA TRP A 71 19.15 -25.37 4.69
C TRP A 71 19.04 -23.93 4.15
N VAL A 72 17.88 -23.30 4.22
CA VAL A 72 17.72 -21.86 3.97
C VAL A 72 17.68 -21.15 5.32
N ARG A 73 18.59 -20.19 5.51
CA ARG A 73 18.74 -19.44 6.76
C ARG A 73 18.59 -17.95 6.52
N PHE A 74 18.19 -17.24 7.57
CA PHE A 74 17.94 -15.80 7.58
C PHE A 74 18.70 -15.15 8.75
N PRO A 75 19.16 -13.89 8.63
CA PRO A 75 19.73 -13.16 9.76
C PRO A 75 18.65 -12.89 10.81
N GLU A 76 19.01 -12.61 12.05
CA GLU A 76 18.01 -12.28 13.09
C GLU A 76 17.18 -11.04 12.72
N SER A 77 17.79 -10.08 12.01
CA SER A 77 17.16 -8.86 11.52
C SER A 77 16.54 -8.98 10.11
N PHE A 78 16.15 -10.19 9.67
CA PHE A 78 15.62 -10.40 8.30
C PHE A 78 14.28 -9.72 8.03
N SER A 79 13.51 -9.42 9.08
CA SER A 79 12.18 -8.83 8.98
C SER A 79 12.26 -7.31 8.95
N GLU A 80 12.58 -6.76 7.78
CA GLU A 80 12.56 -5.31 7.54
C GLU A 80 11.13 -4.76 7.65
N ARG A 81 10.99 -3.47 8.01
CA ARG A 81 9.69 -2.81 8.30
C ARG A 81 8.65 -3.00 7.20
N ASP A 82 9.07 -2.87 5.93
CA ASP A 82 8.18 -2.91 4.77
C ASP A 82 8.22 -4.27 4.04
N MET A 83 8.77 -5.29 4.68
CA MET A 83 8.84 -6.64 4.11
C MET A 83 7.44 -7.25 3.98
N ARG A 84 7.12 -7.72 2.78
CA ARG A 84 5.86 -8.43 2.46
C ARG A 84 6.06 -9.94 2.36
N TYR A 85 7.29 -10.38 2.12
CA TYR A 85 7.67 -11.79 2.00
C TYR A 85 9.14 -12.01 2.36
N VAL A 86 9.47 -13.12 3.02
CA VAL A 86 10.81 -13.38 3.59
C VAL A 86 11.95 -13.43 2.57
N TYR A 87 11.66 -13.57 1.28
CA TYR A 87 12.67 -13.56 0.21
C TYR A 87 12.73 -12.24 -0.56
N GLU A 88 11.92 -11.23 -0.21
CA GLU A 88 11.80 -9.98 -0.96
C GLU A 88 13.12 -9.22 -1.06
N TYR A 89 13.85 -9.11 0.05
CA TYR A 89 15.15 -8.43 0.10
C TYR A 89 16.34 -9.35 -0.12
N GLN A 90 16.09 -10.64 -0.42
CA GLN A 90 17.14 -11.63 -0.65
C GLN A 90 18.16 -11.75 0.50
N GLN A 91 17.75 -11.43 1.73
CA GLN A 91 18.56 -11.53 2.94
C GLN A 91 18.56 -12.97 3.49
N PHE A 92 18.98 -13.93 2.68
CA PHE A 92 19.07 -15.34 3.09
C PHE A 92 20.34 -15.99 2.55
N TRP A 93 20.76 -17.09 3.16
CA TRP A 93 21.86 -17.91 2.66
C TRP A 93 21.52 -19.39 2.72
N ILE A 94 22.32 -20.17 1.99
CA ILE A 94 22.27 -21.62 2.03
C ILE A 94 23.27 -22.13 3.06
N ASP A 95 22.76 -22.84 4.05
CA ASP A 95 23.54 -23.57 5.05
C ASP A 95 23.78 -24.99 4.55
N GLU A 96 24.95 -25.22 3.96
CA GLU A 96 25.34 -26.51 3.38
C GLU A 96 25.49 -27.62 4.44
N GLN A 97 25.45 -27.28 5.75
CA GLN A 97 25.64 -28.21 6.85
C GLN A 97 24.31 -28.57 7.58
N ALA A 98 23.18 -28.06 7.09
CA ALA A 98 21.90 -28.09 7.80
C ALA A 98 21.18 -29.45 7.89
#